data_AF-A0A8T2VFP3-F1
#
_entry.id   AF-A0A8T2VFP3-F1
#
_cell.length_a   1.000
_cell.length_b   1.000
_cell.length_c   1.000
_cell.angle_alpha   90.00
_cell.angle_beta   90.00
_cell.angle_gamma   90.00
#
_symmetry.space_group_name_H-M   'P 1'
#
loop_
_entity.id
_entity.type
_entity.pdbx_description
1 polymer ?
#
loop_
_entity_poly.entity_id
_entity_poly.type
_entity_poly.pdbx_seq_one_letter_code
_entity_poly.pdbx_strand_id
1 'polypeptide(L)'
;MHACDTIHSNEISCSLSVPLLVCHPAIPPPASEMGVSNKAAYQRVLYSIIVILAGYVAIDLIANHMESFPALHHLSACSRTSRAALSKESLDVKARSVAGEEDDEPAKCRTLEGHLDIDNKSVLLENQVMEDDPYRQMKWIGPPSACRVRGLLIERLDPEMNFRRGFSLRHASDVEDKTHLLPWLLAARVDLGSRRRRVLLDLGANSFFTSLTWFLRMYPLDFTEVHAFEVDDRLLRKPTSGFSEYGNIASPNQWSLMVKQTPGIPPWMLDRISLHHSFVSDFDDDGIRAINITRFVKEKLALTAADAVIVKMDIEGSEWPILNRWMADSEMAAIVDELFVEVHYDHPSMRGYHWARFSPTKRESALALLAELRLHGFFAHAWP
;
A
#
# COMPACT_ATOMS: atom_id res chain seq x y z
N MET A 1 15.53 43.75 41.52
CA MET A 1 14.42 43.58 42.48
C MET A 1 14.16 42.09 42.58
N HIS A 2 14.89 41.37 43.45
CA HIS A 2 14.53 41.01 44.84
C HIS A 2 13.23 40.18 44.89
N ALA A 3 13.13 39.01 45.51
CA ALA A 3 13.96 38.20 46.43
C ALA A 3 13.38 36.75 46.39
N CYS A 4 14.15 35.66 46.37
CA CYS A 4 14.82 34.94 47.48
C CYS A 4 13.88 34.30 48.54
N ASP A 5 14.21 33.03 48.83
CA ASP A 5 14.00 32.19 50.03
C ASP A 5 13.06 30.98 49.82
N THR A 6 13.36 29.74 50.21
CA THR A 6 14.30 29.27 51.26
C THR A 6 14.73 27.82 51.01
N ILE A 7 15.98 27.51 51.35
CA ILE A 7 16.61 26.19 51.43
C ILE A 7 16.39 25.65 52.85
N HIS A 8 16.04 24.36 52.99
CA HIS A 8 16.22 23.63 54.26
C HIS A 8 17.02 22.35 54.04
N SER A 9 18.20 22.35 54.66
CA SER A 9 19.09 21.24 54.95
C SER A 9 18.44 20.20 55.86
N ASN A 10 18.74 18.92 55.64
CA ASN A 10 18.88 17.95 56.72
C ASN A 10 19.95 16.92 56.36
N GLU A 11 21.07 17.02 57.07
CA GLU A 11 22.08 15.98 57.21
C GLU A 11 21.51 14.83 58.03
N ILE A 12 21.67 13.58 57.57
CA ILE A 12 21.72 12.41 58.45
C ILE A 12 22.90 11.55 58.00
N SER A 13 23.96 11.61 58.78
CA SER A 13 25.06 10.65 58.79
C SER A 13 24.59 9.34 59.45
N CYS A 14 24.72 8.22 58.75
CA CYS A 14 24.74 6.89 59.36
C CYS A 14 25.90 6.10 58.76
N SER A 15 27.00 6.04 59.51
CA SER A 15 28.07 5.07 59.35
C SER A 15 27.57 3.70 59.81
N LEU A 16 27.58 2.70 58.93
CA LEU A 16 27.55 1.29 59.31
C LEU A 16 28.28 0.47 58.25
N SER A 17 29.44 -0.01 58.67
CA SER A 17 30.40 -0.83 57.96
C SER A 17 30.12 -2.32 58.18
N VAL A 18 29.71 -3.07 57.14
CA VAL A 18 29.97 -4.53 56.98
C VAL A 18 29.76 -4.94 55.48
N PRO A 19 30.24 -6.10 55.00
CA PRO A 19 31.26 -6.23 53.97
C PRO A 19 30.72 -6.46 52.54
N LEU A 20 31.56 -6.16 51.56
CA LEU A 20 31.40 -6.52 50.14
C LEU A 20 31.25 -8.04 49.96
N LEU A 21 30.05 -8.49 49.60
CA LEU A 21 29.84 -9.79 48.97
C LEU A 21 30.15 -9.63 47.48
N VAL A 22 31.33 -10.11 47.06
CA VAL A 22 31.70 -10.22 45.65
C VAL A 22 30.91 -11.38 45.04
N CYS A 23 29.84 -11.08 44.31
CA CYS A 23 29.16 -12.06 43.47
C CYS A 23 29.99 -12.28 42.20
N HIS A 24 30.69 -13.42 42.12
CA HIS A 24 31.21 -13.92 40.85
C HIS A 24 30.03 -14.34 39.94
N PRO A 25 30.02 -13.97 38.65
CA PRO A 25 29.05 -14.52 37.72
C PRO A 25 29.30 -16.03 37.57
N ALA A 26 28.27 -16.82 37.82
CA ALA A 26 28.28 -18.25 37.57
C ALA A 26 28.54 -18.49 36.07
N ILE A 27 29.59 -19.25 35.79
CA ILE A 27 29.90 -19.77 34.46
C ILE A 27 28.72 -20.67 34.04
N PRO A 28 28.02 -20.39 32.93
CA PRO A 28 26.95 -21.28 32.47
C PRO A 28 27.56 -22.63 32.04
N PRO A 29 26.88 -23.76 32.32
CA PRO A 29 27.34 -25.06 31.86
C PRO A 29 27.33 -25.10 30.31
N PRO A 30 28.24 -25.89 29.69
CA PRO A 30 28.29 -26.00 28.25
C PRO A 30 26.98 -26.54 27.70
N ALA A 31 26.44 -25.82 26.72
CA ALA A 31 25.28 -26.24 25.93
C ALA A 31 25.68 -27.40 24.99
N SER A 32 25.68 -28.61 25.53
CA SER A 32 25.73 -29.82 24.73
C SER A 32 24.88 -30.90 25.40
N GLU A 33 24.02 -31.53 24.60
CA GLU A 33 23.23 -32.74 24.92
C GLU A 33 21.78 -32.59 25.42
N MET A 34 20.99 -31.70 24.80
CA MET A 34 19.51 -31.86 24.77
C MET A 34 18.86 -31.58 23.40
N GLY A 35 19.60 -31.74 22.30
CA GLY A 35 19.18 -31.23 20.98
C GLY A 35 18.95 -32.25 19.86
N VAL A 36 19.09 -33.56 20.10
CA VAL A 36 19.13 -34.55 18.99
C VAL A 36 17.84 -35.39 18.89
N SER A 37 17.05 -35.54 19.96
CA SER A 37 15.90 -36.46 19.95
C SER A 37 14.61 -35.91 19.32
N ASN A 38 14.47 -34.59 19.13
CA ASN A 38 13.21 -33.99 18.65
C ASN A 38 13.19 -33.60 17.16
N LYS A 39 14.33 -33.58 16.47
CA LYS A 39 14.37 -33.25 15.02
C LYS A 39 13.65 -34.31 14.17
N ALA A 40 13.83 -35.59 14.50
CA ALA A 40 13.18 -36.68 13.80
C ALA A 40 11.65 -36.69 14.01
N ALA A 41 11.19 -36.36 15.23
CA ALA A 41 9.77 -36.24 15.53
C ALA A 41 9.14 -35.06 14.77
N TYR A 42 9.80 -33.90 14.77
CA TYR A 42 9.35 -32.72 14.03
C TYR A 42 9.28 -32.97 12.51
N GLN A 43 10.30 -33.62 11.94
CA GLN A 43 10.28 -34.00 10.52
C GLN A 43 9.12 -34.93 10.19
N ARG A 44 8.83 -35.94 11.03
CA ARG A 44 7.70 -36.85 10.80
C ARG A 44 6.36 -36.12 10.81
N VAL A 45 6.16 -35.20 11.76
CA VAL A 45 4.93 -34.37 11.82
C VAL A 45 4.81 -33.50 10.57
N LEU A 46 5.90 -32.88 10.13
CA LEU A 46 5.91 -32.04 8.93
C LEU A 46 5.56 -32.85 7.67
N TYR A 47 6.14 -34.05 7.51
CA TYR A 47 5.81 -34.96 6.41
C TYR A 47 4.34 -35.40 6.45
N SER A 48 3.79 -35.71 7.63
CA SER A 48 2.38 -36.04 7.76
C SER A 48 1.46 -34.89 7.33
N ILE A 49 1.78 -33.65 7.70
CA ILE A 49 1.02 -32.47 7.28
C ILE A 49 1.08 -32.30 5.76
N ILE A 50 2.26 -32.43 5.15
CA ILE A 50 2.42 -32.32 3.69
C ILE A 50 1.58 -33.37 2.96
N VAL A 51 1.59 -34.62 3.43
CA VAL A 51 0.80 -35.70 2.81
C VAL A 51 -0.70 -35.45 2.94
N ILE A 52 -1.16 -34.96 4.09
CA ILE A 52 -2.58 -34.60 4.30
C ILE A 52 -3.01 -33.48 3.34
N LEU A 53 -2.20 -32.42 3.22
CA LEU A 53 -2.49 -31.30 2.33
C LEU A 53 -2.46 -31.71 0.86
N ALA A 54 -1.47 -32.52 0.44
CA ALA A 54 -1.41 -33.06 -0.92
C ALA A 54 -2.62 -33.96 -1.23
N GLY A 55 -3.06 -34.77 -0.27
CA GLY A 55 -4.27 -35.59 -0.38
C GLY A 55 -5.53 -34.74 -0.54
N TYR A 56 -5.65 -33.65 0.22
CA TYR A 56 -6.76 -32.72 0.09
C TYR A 56 -6.82 -32.08 -1.30
N VAL A 57 -5.69 -31.59 -1.82
CA VAL A 57 -5.59 -31.03 -3.18
C VAL A 57 -5.94 -32.06 -4.25
N ALA A 58 -5.49 -33.32 -4.11
CA ALA A 58 -5.83 -34.38 -5.04
C ALA A 58 -7.33 -34.72 -5.03
N ILE A 59 -7.94 -34.79 -3.83
CA ILE A 59 -9.38 -35.01 -3.68
C ILE A 59 -10.16 -33.84 -4.30
N ASP A 60 -9.74 -32.61 -4.08
CA ASP A 60 -10.36 -31.42 -4.66
C ASP A 60 -10.29 -31.42 -6.19
N LEU A 61 -9.12 -31.73 -6.76
CA LEU A 61 -8.95 -31.91 -8.21
C LEU A 61 -9.84 -33.02 -8.78
N ILE A 62 -9.96 -34.15 -8.08
CA ILE A 62 -10.80 -35.26 -8.55
C ILE A 62 -12.28 -34.90 -8.44
N ALA A 63 -12.71 -34.39 -7.28
CA ALA A 63 -14.11 -34.10 -7.00
C ALA A 63 -14.64 -32.92 -7.82
N ASN A 64 -13.83 -31.89 -8.05
CA ASN A 64 -14.28 -30.63 -8.65
C ASN A 64 -13.81 -30.42 -10.09
N HIS A 65 -12.84 -31.20 -10.60
CA HIS A 65 -12.29 -30.99 -11.94
C HIS A 65 -12.32 -32.21 -12.88
N MET A 66 -12.74 -33.41 -12.43
CA MET A 66 -12.85 -34.57 -13.34
C MET A 66 -14.15 -34.67 -14.14
N GLU A 67 -15.18 -33.86 -13.88
CA GLU A 67 -16.40 -33.84 -14.71
C GLU A 67 -16.25 -33.04 -16.02
N SER A 68 -15.06 -32.50 -16.32
CA SER A 68 -14.80 -31.66 -17.51
C SER A 68 -13.76 -32.23 -18.49
N PHE A 69 -13.79 -33.54 -18.75
CA PHE A 69 -13.13 -34.10 -19.94
C PHE A 69 -14.19 -34.54 -20.96
N PRO A 70 -14.48 -33.73 -22.00
CA PRO A 70 -15.21 -34.21 -23.17
C PRO A 70 -14.38 -35.30 -23.84
N ALA A 71 -15.08 -36.38 -24.21
CA ALA A 71 -14.52 -37.57 -24.82
C ALA A 71 -13.56 -37.26 -25.98
N LEU A 72 -12.36 -37.84 -25.89
CA LEU A 72 -11.34 -37.85 -26.91
C LEU A 72 -11.72 -38.85 -28.02
N HIS A 73 -12.74 -38.52 -28.82
CA HIS A 73 -13.09 -39.20 -30.05
C HIS A 73 -13.29 -38.16 -31.15
N HIS A 74 -12.19 -37.70 -31.76
CA HIS A 74 -12.11 -37.27 -33.17
C HIS A 74 -10.77 -36.57 -33.46
N LEU A 75 -9.67 -37.32 -33.56
CA LEU A 75 -8.52 -36.89 -34.37
C LEU A 75 -7.80 -38.13 -34.92
N SER A 76 -8.41 -38.77 -35.92
CA SER A 76 -7.66 -39.51 -36.94
C SER A 76 -7.71 -38.72 -38.23
N ALA A 77 -6.55 -38.57 -38.87
CA ALA A 77 -6.29 -37.89 -40.14
C ALA A 77 -6.00 -36.38 -40.06
N CYS A 78 -4.73 -36.04 -39.81
CA CYS A 78 -4.03 -35.30 -40.84
C CYS A 78 -2.53 -35.60 -40.85
N SER A 79 -2.04 -35.72 -42.09
CA SER A 79 -0.74 -36.20 -42.51
C SER A 79 0.34 -35.12 -42.41
N ARG A 80 1.56 -35.62 -42.23
CA ARG A 80 2.87 -35.02 -42.51
C ARG A 80 2.88 -34.05 -43.69
N THR A 81 3.50 -32.89 -43.48
CA THR A 81 4.48 -32.13 -44.31
C THR A 81 4.65 -30.76 -43.64
N SER A 82 5.79 -30.08 -43.52
CA SER A 82 7.16 -30.23 -43.97
C SER A 82 8.01 -29.25 -43.14
N ARG A 83 9.30 -29.57 -42.97
CA ARG A 83 10.33 -28.58 -42.61
C ARG A 83 10.51 -27.61 -43.77
N ALA A 84 10.57 -26.31 -43.49
CA ALA A 84 11.35 -25.36 -44.27
C ALA A 84 11.81 -24.22 -43.37
N ALA A 85 13.13 -23.97 -43.37
CA ALA A 85 13.82 -22.88 -42.70
C ALA A 85 13.81 -21.62 -43.59
N LEU A 86 13.98 -20.44 -42.97
CA LEU A 86 14.44 -19.12 -43.48
C LEU A 86 13.72 -18.05 -42.63
N SER A 87 14.27 -16.93 -42.18
CA SER A 87 15.61 -16.34 -42.11
C SER A 87 15.50 -15.15 -41.16
N LYS A 88 16.64 -14.67 -40.64
CA LYS A 88 16.76 -13.40 -39.91
C LYS A 88 16.11 -12.25 -40.69
N GLU A 89 15.20 -11.54 -40.05
CA GLU A 89 14.90 -10.14 -40.36
C GLU A 89 14.77 -9.35 -39.06
N SER A 90 15.36 -8.16 -39.09
CA SER A 90 15.43 -7.15 -38.04
C SER A 90 14.03 -6.70 -37.60
N LEU A 91 13.71 -6.85 -36.31
CA LEU A 91 12.55 -6.22 -35.71
C LEU A 91 12.94 -4.84 -35.19
N ASP A 92 12.88 -3.89 -36.12
CA ASP A 92 12.70 -2.48 -35.87
C ASP A 92 11.26 -2.32 -35.31
N VAL A 93 11.12 -2.29 -33.98
CA VAL A 93 9.80 -2.12 -33.32
C VAL A 93 9.42 -0.65 -33.39
N LYS A 94 8.89 -0.28 -34.55
CA LYS A 94 8.04 0.88 -34.72
C LYS A 94 6.86 0.72 -33.76
N ALA A 95 6.65 1.72 -32.91
CA ALA A 95 5.50 1.83 -32.02
C ALA A 95 4.21 1.53 -32.80
N ARG A 96 3.69 0.32 -32.61
CA ARG A 96 2.36 -0.07 -33.06
C ARG A 96 1.42 0.48 -32.02
N SER A 97 0.73 1.55 -32.38
CA SER A 97 -0.54 1.94 -31.77
C SER A 97 -1.37 0.68 -31.57
N VAL A 98 -1.65 0.33 -30.32
CA VAL A 98 -2.69 -0.63 -29.97
C VAL A 98 -4.02 0.05 -30.29
N ALA A 99 -4.37 0.01 -31.57
CA ALA A 99 -5.70 0.26 -32.09
C ALA A 99 -6.12 -1.07 -32.71
N GLY A 100 -6.88 -1.86 -31.96
CA GLY A 100 -7.28 -3.19 -32.42
C GLY A 100 -7.72 -4.14 -31.31
N GLU A 101 -8.67 -3.69 -30.49
CA GLU A 101 -9.75 -4.46 -29.84
C GLU A 101 -10.46 -3.43 -28.95
N GLU A 102 -11.39 -2.67 -29.53
CA GLU A 102 -12.45 -2.06 -28.72
C GLU A 102 -13.25 -3.25 -28.17
N ASP A 103 -12.81 -3.79 -27.03
CA ASP A 103 -13.72 -4.46 -26.11
C ASP A 103 -14.92 -3.51 -25.99
N ASP A 104 -16.10 -3.98 -26.35
CA ASP A 104 -17.37 -3.23 -26.28
C ASP A 104 -17.64 -2.95 -24.79
N GLU A 105 -16.90 -2.00 -24.23
CA GLU A 105 -16.91 -1.70 -22.82
C GLU A 105 -18.34 -1.26 -22.50
N PRO A 106 -19.02 -1.92 -21.53
CA PRO A 106 -20.43 -1.68 -21.30
C PRO A 106 -20.70 -0.18 -21.17
N ALA A 107 -21.76 0.34 -21.79
CA ALA A 107 -22.06 1.77 -21.80
C ALA A 107 -22.07 2.40 -20.40
N LYS A 108 -22.40 1.62 -19.35
CA LYS A 108 -22.33 2.02 -17.94
C LYS A 108 -20.91 2.42 -17.48
N CYS A 109 -19.85 1.89 -18.06
CA CYS A 109 -18.46 2.23 -17.71
C CYS A 109 -18.01 3.58 -18.23
N ARG A 110 -18.87 4.29 -18.99
CA ARG A 110 -18.68 5.69 -19.35
C ARG A 110 -19.38 6.65 -18.39
N THR A 111 -19.91 6.14 -17.28
CA THR A 111 -20.60 6.93 -16.27
C THR A 111 -20.01 6.67 -14.89
N LEU A 112 -20.25 7.62 -13.98
CA LEU A 112 -19.83 7.53 -12.59
C LEU A 112 -20.38 6.27 -11.91
N GLU A 113 -21.65 5.95 -12.17
CA GLU A 113 -22.37 4.83 -11.59
C GLU A 113 -21.75 3.49 -11.96
N GLY A 114 -21.18 3.35 -13.18
CA GLY A 114 -20.48 2.14 -13.58
C GLY A 114 -19.24 1.86 -12.75
N HIS A 115 -18.47 2.90 -12.42
CA HIS A 115 -17.26 2.78 -11.59
C HIS A 115 -17.53 2.69 -10.09
N LEU A 116 -18.68 3.19 -9.64
CA LEU A 116 -19.16 2.99 -8.28
C LEU A 116 -19.62 1.54 -8.02
N ASP A 117 -20.02 0.82 -9.08
CA ASP A 117 -20.49 -0.57 -9.01
C ASP A 117 -21.60 -0.77 -7.95
N ILE A 118 -22.46 0.25 -7.82
CA ILE A 118 -23.58 0.25 -6.89
C ILE A 118 -24.68 -0.63 -7.47
N ASP A 119 -24.70 -1.90 -7.05
CA ASP A 119 -25.94 -2.64 -7.03
C ASP A 119 -26.84 -2.03 -5.93
N ASN A 120 -28.11 -1.76 -6.27
CA ASN A 120 -29.15 -1.20 -5.38
C ASN A 120 -29.32 -1.88 -4.01
N LYS A 121 -28.63 -3.00 -3.74
CA LYS A 121 -28.63 -3.70 -2.45
C LYS A 121 -27.65 -3.11 -1.43
N SER A 122 -26.59 -2.42 -1.84
CA SER A 122 -25.57 -1.87 -0.94
C SER A 122 -26.06 -0.65 -0.15
N VAL A 123 -26.89 0.19 -0.78
CA VAL A 123 -27.52 1.38 -0.15
C VAL A 123 -28.54 1.01 0.94
N LEU A 124 -28.99 -0.25 1.01
CA LEU A 124 -30.03 -0.69 1.96
C LEU A 124 -29.49 -1.12 3.34
N LEU A 125 -28.17 -1.18 3.55
CA LEU A 125 -27.58 -1.58 4.83
C LEU A 125 -27.22 -0.42 5.76
N GLU A 126 -27.40 0.83 5.30
CA GLU A 126 -27.04 2.06 6.01
C GLU A 126 -27.79 2.28 7.34
N ASN A 127 -28.84 1.52 7.61
CA ASN A 127 -29.69 1.67 8.81
C ASN A 127 -29.47 0.61 9.90
N GLN A 128 -28.52 -0.32 9.74
CA GLN A 128 -28.11 -1.16 10.86
C GLN A 128 -26.84 -0.58 11.46
N VAL A 129 -26.93 -0.20 12.74
CA VAL A 129 -25.76 0.04 13.59
C VAL A 129 -24.87 -1.19 13.44
N MET A 130 -23.85 -1.08 12.58
CA MET A 130 -22.87 -2.11 12.36
C MET A 130 -22.06 -2.16 13.65
N GLU A 131 -22.36 -3.16 14.47
CA GLU A 131 -21.58 -3.53 15.65
C GLU A 131 -20.09 -3.49 15.34
N ASP A 132 -19.29 -3.16 16.37
CA ASP A 132 -17.82 -3.15 16.41
C ASP A 132 -17.20 -4.54 16.18
N ASP A 133 -17.68 -5.31 15.20
CA ASP A 133 -17.11 -6.60 14.81
C ASP A 133 -15.97 -6.36 13.80
N PRO A 134 -14.69 -6.45 14.23
CA PRO A 134 -13.54 -6.27 13.34
C PRO A 134 -13.53 -7.28 12.18
N TYR A 135 -14.20 -8.43 12.30
CA TYR A 135 -14.33 -9.39 11.19
C TYR A 135 -15.24 -8.87 10.08
N ARG A 136 -16.19 -7.98 10.41
CA ARG A 136 -17.06 -7.27 9.47
C ARG A 136 -16.47 -5.96 8.97
N GLN A 137 -15.24 -5.60 9.33
CA GLN A 137 -14.47 -4.48 8.77
C GLN A 137 -13.27 -4.94 7.92
N MET A 138 -13.13 -6.26 7.72
CA MET A 138 -12.02 -6.89 7.03
C MET A 138 -12.26 -7.03 5.53
N LYS A 139 -11.56 -6.26 4.68
CA LYS A 139 -11.62 -6.47 3.23
C LYS A 139 -10.77 -7.68 2.84
N TRP A 140 -11.42 -8.70 2.27
CA TRP A 140 -10.74 -9.77 1.54
C TRP A 140 -10.09 -9.20 0.27
N ILE A 141 -9.37 -10.01 -0.52
CA ILE A 141 -8.93 -9.60 -1.87
C ILE A 141 -10.19 -9.09 -2.59
N GLY A 142 -10.31 -7.77 -2.73
CA GLY A 142 -11.57 -7.14 -3.14
C GLY A 142 -12.02 -7.73 -4.47
N PRO A 143 -13.33 -7.93 -4.72
CA PRO A 143 -13.77 -8.44 -6.01
C PRO A 143 -13.31 -7.50 -7.14
N PRO A 144 -13.15 -7.99 -8.38
CA PRO A 144 -12.90 -7.11 -9.50
C PRO A 144 -14.05 -6.11 -9.67
N SER A 145 -13.73 -4.87 -10.06
CA SER A 145 -14.71 -3.89 -10.48
C SER A 145 -15.41 -4.34 -11.77
N ALA A 146 -16.69 -4.02 -11.90
CA ALA A 146 -17.42 -4.23 -13.14
C ALA A 146 -16.84 -3.46 -14.34
N CYS A 147 -16.20 -2.31 -14.09
CA CYS A 147 -15.62 -1.46 -15.13
C CYS A 147 -14.09 -1.49 -15.07
N ARG A 148 -13.47 -1.50 -16.25
CA ARG A 148 -12.03 -1.50 -16.38
C ARG A 148 -11.52 -0.06 -16.34
N VAL A 149 -10.26 0.11 -16.04
CA VAL A 149 -9.58 1.40 -16.17
C VAL A 149 -8.47 1.23 -17.18
N ARG A 150 -8.53 1.99 -18.27
CA ARG A 150 -7.58 1.86 -19.40
C ARG A 150 -7.51 0.41 -19.94
N GLY A 151 -8.65 -0.27 -19.99
CA GLY A 151 -8.75 -1.68 -20.42
C GLY A 151 -8.27 -2.71 -19.39
N LEU A 152 -7.76 -2.29 -18.23
CA LEU A 152 -7.25 -3.16 -17.19
C LEU A 152 -8.28 -3.36 -16.08
N LEU A 153 -8.38 -4.60 -15.57
CA LEU A 153 -9.16 -4.86 -14.37
C LEU A 153 -8.57 -4.10 -13.17
N ILE A 154 -9.40 -3.75 -12.20
CA ILE A 154 -9.02 -3.12 -10.94
C ILE A 154 -9.96 -3.65 -9.86
N GLU A 155 -9.62 -3.53 -8.57
CA GLU A 155 -10.55 -3.90 -7.49
C GLU A 155 -11.79 -3.01 -7.51
N ARG A 156 -12.91 -3.56 -7.06
CA ARG A 156 -14.13 -2.81 -6.80
C ARG A 156 -13.90 -1.82 -5.66
N LEU A 157 -14.45 -0.62 -5.81
CA LEU A 157 -14.54 0.33 -4.71
C LEU A 157 -15.46 -0.24 -3.62
N ASP A 158 -15.08 -0.06 -2.36
CA ASP A 158 -15.82 -0.60 -1.22
C ASP A 158 -16.04 0.52 -0.19
N PRO A 159 -17.27 1.01 0.01
CA PRO A 159 -17.54 2.12 0.92
C PRO A 159 -17.44 1.75 2.40
N GLU A 160 -17.46 0.47 2.74
CA GLU A 160 -17.56 0.01 4.13
C GLU A 160 -16.25 -0.58 4.63
N MET A 161 -15.52 -1.26 3.76
CA MET A 161 -14.39 -2.11 4.12
C MET A 161 -13.08 -1.53 3.63
N ASN A 162 -12.69 -0.32 4.04
CA ASN A 162 -11.44 0.27 3.55
C ASN A 162 -10.18 -0.22 4.26
N PHE A 163 -10.34 -0.83 5.43
CA PHE A 163 -9.20 -1.26 6.23
C PHE A 163 -8.65 -2.63 5.84
N ARG A 164 -7.32 -2.75 5.89
CA ARG A 164 -6.63 -4.01 5.61
C ARG A 164 -6.88 -5.01 6.74
N ARG A 165 -6.94 -6.31 6.41
CA ARG A 165 -7.28 -7.40 7.33
C ARG A 165 -6.47 -7.40 8.63
N GLY A 166 -5.15 -7.37 8.53
CA GLY A 166 -4.22 -7.30 9.65
C GLY A 166 -4.44 -6.05 10.49
N PHE A 167 -4.85 -4.94 9.91
CA PHE A 167 -5.22 -3.74 10.65
C PHE A 167 -6.55 -3.90 11.38
N SER A 168 -7.61 -4.33 10.68
CA SER A 168 -8.93 -4.58 11.28
C SER A 168 -8.86 -5.61 12.41
N LEU A 169 -8.06 -6.66 12.23
CA LEU A 169 -7.81 -7.70 13.24
C LEU A 169 -6.72 -7.32 14.26
N ARG A 170 -6.15 -6.11 14.18
CA ARG A 170 -5.13 -5.61 15.11
C ARG A 170 -3.84 -6.42 15.16
N HIS A 171 -3.55 -7.19 14.10
CA HIS A 171 -2.35 -8.02 13.96
C HIS A 171 -1.17 -7.31 13.30
N ALA A 172 -1.42 -6.20 12.61
CA ALA A 172 -0.41 -5.39 11.94
C ALA A 172 -0.82 -3.92 12.00
N SER A 173 0.13 -3.00 11.76
CA SER A 173 -0.26 -1.65 11.39
C SER A 173 -0.86 -1.67 9.99
N ASP A 174 -1.57 -0.62 9.63
CA ASP A 174 -2.22 -0.55 8.32
C ASP A 174 -1.21 -0.76 7.18
N VAL A 175 -0.06 -0.11 7.30
CA VAL A 175 1.01 -0.15 6.32
C VAL A 175 1.67 -1.53 6.20
N GLU A 176 1.77 -2.30 7.28
CA GLU A 176 2.44 -3.60 7.27
C GLU A 176 1.54 -4.76 6.82
N ASP A 177 0.22 -4.52 6.70
CA ASP A 177 -0.66 -5.53 6.12
C ASP A 177 -0.63 -5.50 4.58
N LYS A 178 -0.26 -6.62 3.98
CA LYS A 178 0.04 -6.75 2.55
C LYS A 178 -1.16 -7.22 1.73
N THR A 179 -2.28 -7.59 2.34
CA THR A 179 -3.26 -8.42 1.64
C THR A 179 -4.20 -7.66 0.71
N HIS A 180 -4.32 -6.33 0.84
CA HIS A 180 -5.42 -5.62 0.20
C HIS A 180 -5.21 -5.32 -1.29
N LEU A 181 -4.03 -4.84 -1.68
CA LEU A 181 -3.79 -4.27 -3.01
C LEU A 181 -2.98 -5.15 -3.96
N LEU A 182 -2.27 -6.16 -3.45
CA LEU A 182 -1.27 -6.90 -4.24
C LEU A 182 -1.73 -7.47 -5.59
N PRO A 183 -2.92 -8.09 -5.73
CA PRO A 183 -3.35 -8.58 -7.05
C PRO A 183 -3.79 -7.46 -7.99
N TRP A 184 -4.04 -6.25 -7.47
CA TRP A 184 -4.62 -5.13 -8.20
C TRP A 184 -3.58 -4.09 -8.66
N LEU A 185 -2.35 -4.15 -8.15
CA LEU A 185 -1.29 -3.21 -8.53
C LEU A 185 -1.01 -3.22 -10.03
N LEU A 186 -0.86 -2.03 -10.62
CA LEU A 186 -0.62 -1.90 -12.06
C LEU A 186 0.69 -2.56 -12.51
N ALA A 187 1.76 -2.38 -11.74
CA ALA A 187 3.07 -2.98 -12.02
C ALA A 187 3.08 -4.52 -11.96
N ALA A 188 2.05 -5.16 -11.41
CA ALA A 188 1.88 -6.61 -11.49
C ALA A 188 1.31 -7.08 -12.85
N ARG A 189 0.85 -6.14 -13.69
CA ARG A 189 0.08 -6.39 -14.92
C ARG A 189 0.73 -5.77 -16.15
N VAL A 190 1.49 -4.69 -15.96
CA VAL A 190 2.17 -3.93 -17.01
C VAL A 190 3.64 -3.82 -16.67
N ASP A 191 4.52 -3.97 -17.68
CA ASP A 191 5.97 -3.78 -17.51
C ASP A 191 6.33 -2.28 -17.42
N LEU A 192 6.13 -1.72 -16.24
CA LEU A 192 6.62 -0.38 -15.90
C LEU A 192 8.14 -0.34 -15.69
N GLY A 193 8.77 -1.51 -15.49
CA GLY A 193 10.21 -1.65 -15.26
C GLY A 193 11.06 -1.25 -16.47
N SER A 194 10.53 -1.45 -17.67
CA SER A 194 11.15 -1.05 -18.94
C SER A 194 11.37 0.46 -19.10
N ARG A 195 10.65 1.30 -18.33
CA ARG A 195 10.74 2.76 -18.44
C ARG A 195 12.00 3.29 -17.78
N ARG A 196 12.63 4.28 -18.42
CA ARG A 196 13.95 4.81 -18.00
C ARG A 196 13.89 5.49 -16.63
N ARG A 197 12.85 6.29 -16.37
CA ARG A 197 12.60 6.90 -15.06
C ARG A 197 11.38 6.25 -14.45
N ARG A 198 11.50 5.90 -13.17
CA ARG A 198 10.46 5.28 -12.36
C ARG A 198 10.38 6.07 -11.06
N VAL A 199 9.36 6.88 -10.94
CA VAL A 199 9.23 7.95 -9.95
C VAL A 199 8.11 7.59 -8.97
N LEU A 200 8.43 7.64 -7.69
CA LEU A 200 7.44 7.63 -6.62
C LEU A 200 7.26 9.06 -6.11
N LEU A 201 6.01 9.54 -6.09
CA LEU A 201 5.60 10.75 -5.39
C LEU A 201 4.84 10.33 -4.14
N ASP A 202 5.42 10.54 -2.98
CA ASP A 202 4.77 10.27 -1.69
C ASP A 202 4.36 11.60 -1.06
N LEU A 203 3.08 11.94 -1.21
CA LEU A 203 2.50 13.20 -0.77
C LEU A 203 1.87 12.98 0.61
N GLY A 204 2.47 13.60 1.63
CA GLY A 204 2.14 13.36 3.04
C GLY A 204 2.75 12.05 3.53
N ALA A 205 4.07 11.95 3.42
CA ALA A 205 4.79 10.76 3.80
C ALA A 205 4.80 10.54 5.31
N ASN A 206 4.69 11.60 6.15
CA ASN A 206 4.75 11.56 7.61
C ASN A 206 6.09 11.02 8.16
N SER A 207 6.32 9.71 8.09
CA SER A 207 7.57 9.02 8.45
C SER A 207 7.98 8.04 7.35
N PHE A 208 9.10 7.33 7.48
CA PHE A 208 9.40 6.31 6.46
C PHE A 208 8.54 5.05 6.61
N PHE A 209 8.08 4.73 7.82
CA PHE A 209 7.25 3.56 8.08
C PHE A 209 5.76 3.71 7.74
N THR A 210 5.31 4.92 7.39
CA THR A 210 3.89 5.20 7.09
C THR A 210 3.51 4.91 5.64
N SER A 211 4.43 5.06 4.68
CA SER A 211 4.13 4.74 3.27
C SER A 211 5.38 4.38 2.47
N LEU A 212 6.46 5.17 2.58
CA LEU A 212 7.71 4.96 1.83
C LEU A 212 8.22 3.52 1.91
N THR A 213 8.33 2.98 3.13
CA THR A 213 8.83 1.63 3.36
C THR A 213 7.96 0.57 2.68
N TRP A 214 6.65 0.78 2.62
CA TRP A 214 5.74 -0.13 1.93
C TRP A 214 6.00 -0.11 0.44
N PHE A 215 5.96 1.06 -0.21
CA PHE A 215 6.20 1.15 -1.65
C PHE A 215 7.54 0.56 -2.05
N LEU A 216 8.58 0.87 -1.28
CA LEU A 216 9.94 0.46 -1.58
C LEU A 216 10.22 -1.04 -1.36
N ARG A 217 9.31 -1.77 -0.70
CA ARG A 217 9.44 -3.21 -0.45
C ARG A 217 8.40 -4.05 -1.17
N MET A 218 7.19 -3.51 -1.32
CA MET A 218 6.00 -4.25 -1.68
C MET A 218 5.50 -3.90 -3.06
N TYR A 219 5.64 -2.65 -3.48
CA TYR A 219 5.24 -2.26 -4.82
C TYR A 219 6.24 -2.89 -5.82
N PRO A 220 5.78 -3.62 -6.86
CA PRO A 220 6.66 -4.43 -7.70
C PRO A 220 7.40 -3.60 -8.76
N LEU A 221 8.07 -2.53 -8.31
CA LEU A 221 8.85 -1.62 -9.14
C LEU A 221 10.08 -1.10 -8.39
N ASP A 222 11.24 -1.19 -9.02
CA ASP A 222 12.46 -0.55 -8.50
C ASP A 222 12.50 0.93 -8.90
N PHE A 223 12.10 1.82 -7.99
CA PHE A 223 12.06 3.26 -8.25
C PHE A 223 13.46 3.85 -8.45
N THR A 224 13.65 4.61 -9.52
CA THR A 224 14.90 5.34 -9.78
C THR A 224 15.00 6.62 -8.97
N GLU A 225 13.86 7.21 -8.62
CA GLU A 225 13.75 8.49 -7.93
C GLU A 225 12.49 8.49 -7.06
N VAL A 226 12.58 9.05 -5.86
CA VAL A 226 11.48 9.16 -4.91
C VAL A 226 11.43 10.58 -4.39
N HIS A 227 10.26 11.21 -4.42
CA HIS A 227 10.03 12.51 -3.81
C HIS A 227 8.99 12.36 -2.71
N ALA A 228 9.42 12.58 -1.47
CA ALA A 228 8.58 12.47 -0.29
C ALA A 228 8.32 13.86 0.29
N PHE A 229 7.06 14.19 0.52
CA PHE A 229 6.61 15.47 1.03
C PHE A 229 6.04 15.32 2.43
N GLU A 230 6.50 16.15 3.35
CA GLU A 230 5.98 16.23 4.72
C GLU A 230 6.21 17.64 5.26
N VAL A 231 5.15 18.33 5.64
CA VAL A 231 5.20 19.74 6.06
C VAL A 231 5.94 19.95 7.39
N ASP A 232 5.85 18.98 8.31
CA ASP A 232 6.57 18.97 9.58
C ASP A 232 7.93 18.28 9.45
N ASP A 233 9.00 19.08 9.46
CA ASP A 233 10.38 18.59 9.37
C ASP A 233 10.81 17.66 10.53
N ARG A 234 9.99 17.54 11.57
CA ARG A 234 10.23 16.65 12.72
C ARG A 234 9.79 15.23 12.43
N LEU A 235 8.77 15.04 11.60
CA LEU A 235 8.20 13.73 11.29
C LEU A 235 9.08 12.97 10.27
N LEU A 236 9.39 13.61 9.14
CA LEU A 236 10.13 12.95 8.07
C LEU A 236 11.61 13.37 8.03
N ARG A 237 12.51 12.49 8.47
CA ARG A 237 13.97 12.74 8.44
C ARG A 237 14.72 11.54 7.94
N LYS A 238 15.68 11.72 7.03
CA LYS A 238 16.50 10.60 6.53
C LYS A 238 17.17 9.88 7.73
N PRO A 239 17.02 8.55 7.82
CA PRO A 239 17.71 7.76 8.83
C PRO A 239 19.22 7.99 8.80
N THR A 240 19.80 8.26 9.96
CA THR A 240 21.26 8.35 10.19
C THR A 240 21.72 7.21 11.12
N SER A 241 23.03 7.01 11.30
CA SER A 241 23.53 5.99 12.23
C SER A 241 23.03 6.27 13.65
N GLY A 242 22.35 5.29 14.27
CA GLY A 242 21.70 5.44 15.58
C GLY A 242 20.29 6.03 15.54
N PHE A 243 19.73 6.25 14.34
CA PHE A 243 18.35 6.70 14.16
C PHE A 243 17.36 5.65 14.69
N SER A 244 16.53 6.06 15.64
CA SER A 244 15.40 5.30 16.13
C SER A 244 14.13 5.96 15.63
N GLU A 245 13.50 5.35 14.63
CA GLU A 245 12.28 5.85 14.03
C GLU A 245 11.10 5.87 15.01
N TYR A 246 11.17 5.12 16.13
CA TYR A 246 10.23 5.24 17.25
C TYR A 246 10.08 6.67 17.80
N GLY A 247 11.08 7.55 17.59
CA GLY A 247 10.99 8.97 17.99
C GLY A 247 10.31 9.89 16.97
N ASN A 248 10.00 9.39 15.77
CA ASN A 248 9.45 10.14 14.63
C ASN A 248 8.05 9.66 14.20
N ILE A 249 7.47 8.70 14.93
CA ILE A 249 6.11 8.21 14.66
C ILE A 249 5.12 9.13 15.38
N ALA A 250 4.15 9.68 14.64
CA ALA A 250 2.93 10.18 15.26
C ALA A 250 2.29 9.02 16.05
N SER A 251 2.14 9.18 17.37
CA SER A 251 1.74 8.15 18.36
C SER A 251 1.19 6.87 17.71
N PRO A 252 1.90 5.73 17.79
CA PRO A 252 1.48 4.52 17.09
C PRO A 252 0.03 4.22 17.43
N ASN A 253 -0.75 3.80 16.43
CA ASN A 253 -2.12 3.38 16.64
C ASN A 253 -2.15 2.40 17.81
N GLN A 254 -2.75 2.82 18.93
CA GLN A 254 -2.78 2.06 20.19
C GLN A 254 -3.52 0.72 20.04
N TRP A 255 -4.27 0.56 18.95
CA TRP A 255 -5.02 -0.63 18.60
C TRP A 255 -4.22 -1.62 17.73
N SER A 256 -3.01 -1.31 17.25
CA SER A 256 -2.19 -2.24 16.47
C SER A 256 -1.25 -3.07 17.38
N LEU A 257 -1.48 -4.39 17.46
CA LEU A 257 -0.64 -5.32 18.20
C LEU A 257 0.26 -6.10 17.22
N MET A 258 1.55 -5.81 17.29
CA MET A 258 2.68 -6.57 16.71
C MET A 258 3.13 -6.25 15.28
N VAL A 259 4.15 -5.40 15.20
CA VAL A 259 5.24 -5.59 14.23
C VAL A 259 6.49 -5.90 15.06
N LYS A 260 6.96 -7.16 15.04
CA LYS A 260 8.06 -7.62 15.91
C LYS A 260 9.42 -6.99 15.56
N GLN A 261 9.59 -6.49 14.33
CA GLN A 261 10.74 -5.73 13.86
C GLN A 261 10.42 -5.21 12.45
N THR A 262 10.40 -3.89 12.28
CA THR A 262 10.38 -3.28 10.94
C THR A 262 11.81 -3.31 10.42
N PRO A 263 12.11 -3.93 9.27
CA PRO A 263 13.45 -3.88 8.71
C PRO A 263 13.90 -2.43 8.52
N GLY A 264 15.20 -2.16 8.55
CA GLY A 264 15.72 -0.84 8.22
C GLY A 264 15.58 -0.50 6.73
N ILE A 265 15.76 0.76 6.39
CA ILE A 265 15.80 1.22 5.00
C ILE A 265 17.22 0.96 4.47
N PRO A 266 17.37 0.24 3.34
CA PRO A 266 18.69 0.03 2.76
C PRO A 266 19.37 1.36 2.40
N PRO A 267 20.69 1.53 2.63
CA PRO A 267 21.38 2.79 2.34
C PRO A 267 21.23 3.28 0.90
N TRP A 268 21.31 2.36 -0.07
CA TRP A 268 21.17 2.69 -1.50
C TRP A 268 19.81 3.32 -1.86
N MET A 269 18.79 3.09 -1.03
CA MET A 269 17.45 3.61 -1.22
C MET A 269 17.35 5.06 -0.71
N LEU A 270 18.10 5.40 0.35
CA LEU A 270 18.16 6.76 0.88
C LEU A 270 18.74 7.75 -0.13
N ASP A 271 19.65 7.30 -0.99
CA ASP A 271 20.25 8.13 -2.03
C ASP A 271 19.25 8.50 -3.14
N ARG A 272 18.19 7.71 -3.32
CA ARG A 272 17.13 7.95 -4.32
C ARG A 272 16.00 8.83 -3.80
N ILE A 273 15.96 9.09 -2.49
CA ILE A 273 14.88 9.82 -1.82
C ILE A 273 15.25 11.30 -1.70
N SER A 274 14.41 12.15 -2.25
CA SER A 274 14.41 13.59 -2.03
C SER A 274 13.30 13.95 -1.05
N LEU A 275 13.65 14.59 0.06
CA LEU A 275 12.68 15.06 1.06
C LEU A 275 12.31 16.52 0.77
N HIS A 276 11.02 16.83 0.85
CA HIS A 276 10.48 18.18 0.67
C HIS A 276 9.65 18.56 1.90
N HIS A 277 10.07 19.61 2.60
CA HIS A 277 9.37 20.12 3.78
C HIS A 277 8.38 21.21 3.42
N SER A 278 7.35 20.80 2.68
CA SER A 278 6.39 21.69 2.04
C SER A 278 4.98 21.17 2.18
N PHE A 279 4.03 22.09 2.29
CA PHE A 279 2.61 21.80 2.20
C PHE A 279 2.25 21.52 0.73
N VAL A 280 1.71 20.35 0.44
CA VAL A 280 1.33 19.96 -0.93
C VAL A 280 -0.05 20.55 -1.23
N SER A 281 -0.18 21.35 -2.28
CA SER A 281 -1.45 21.97 -2.66
C SER A 281 -1.60 22.14 -4.18
N ASP A 282 -2.67 22.82 -4.60
CA ASP A 282 -2.93 23.24 -5.97
C ASP A 282 -2.46 24.68 -6.25
N PHE A 283 -1.68 25.29 -5.35
CA PHE A 283 -1.14 26.65 -5.49
C PHE A 283 0.27 26.75 -4.89
N ASP A 284 0.97 27.83 -5.17
CA ASP A 284 2.25 28.12 -4.51
C ASP A 284 2.08 29.26 -3.53
N ASP A 285 2.63 29.12 -2.33
CA ASP A 285 2.66 30.18 -1.31
C ASP A 285 3.88 29.99 -0.41
N ASP A 286 4.87 30.85 -0.58
CA ASP A 286 6.11 30.82 0.21
C ASP A 286 5.86 31.06 1.71
N GLY A 287 4.81 31.81 2.07
CA GLY A 287 4.49 32.15 3.46
C GLY A 287 4.11 30.93 4.30
N ILE A 288 3.48 29.92 3.67
CA ILE A 288 3.13 28.64 4.31
C ILE A 288 3.91 27.46 3.75
N ARG A 289 4.93 27.71 2.91
CA ARG A 289 5.71 26.69 2.20
C ARG A 289 4.83 25.76 1.35
N ALA A 290 3.79 26.29 0.73
CA ALA A 290 2.92 25.54 -0.17
C ALA A 290 3.55 25.37 -1.56
N ILE A 291 3.44 24.18 -2.13
CA ILE A 291 3.90 23.85 -3.48
C ILE A 291 2.71 23.34 -4.29
N ASN A 292 2.55 23.90 -5.49
CA ASN A 292 1.65 23.39 -6.50
C ASN A 292 2.19 22.06 -7.06
N ILE A 293 1.56 20.95 -6.69
CA ILE A 293 2.06 19.61 -7.05
C ILE A 293 1.96 19.32 -8.54
N THR A 294 0.92 19.82 -9.21
CA THR A 294 0.76 19.66 -10.67
C THR A 294 1.91 20.34 -11.40
N ARG A 295 2.25 21.57 -11.00
CA ARG A 295 3.40 22.30 -11.54
C ARG A 295 4.71 21.59 -11.22
N PHE A 296 4.87 21.07 -10.01
CA PHE A 296 6.05 20.30 -9.63
C PHE A 296 6.25 19.08 -10.54
N VAL A 297 5.18 18.33 -10.82
CA VAL A 297 5.18 17.17 -11.72
C VAL A 297 5.54 17.55 -13.16
N LYS A 298 4.84 18.54 -13.73
CA LYS A 298 4.93 18.87 -15.16
C LYS A 298 6.12 19.75 -15.51
N GLU A 299 6.47 20.69 -14.64
CA GLU A 299 7.49 21.71 -14.95
C GLU A 299 8.82 21.41 -14.25
N LYS A 300 8.79 21.13 -12.94
CA LYS A 300 10.03 20.93 -12.17
C LYS A 300 10.65 19.57 -12.44
N LEU A 301 9.87 18.50 -12.44
CA LEU A 301 10.34 17.16 -12.75
C LEU A 301 10.29 16.83 -14.25
N ALA A 302 9.51 17.60 -15.01
CA ALA A 302 9.24 17.38 -16.43
C ALA A 302 8.83 15.92 -16.71
N LEU A 303 7.92 15.37 -15.90
CA LEU A 303 7.41 14.01 -16.07
C LEU A 303 6.48 13.95 -17.27
N THR A 304 6.55 12.84 -17.99
CA THR A 304 5.75 12.56 -19.19
C THR A 304 5.19 11.14 -19.12
N ALA A 305 4.28 10.79 -20.03
CA ALA A 305 3.77 9.42 -20.17
C ALA A 305 4.85 8.36 -20.52
N ALA A 306 6.09 8.77 -20.83
CA ALA A 306 7.22 7.87 -21.05
C ALA A 306 7.91 7.43 -19.75
N ASP A 307 7.62 8.11 -18.63
CA ASP A 307 8.11 7.78 -17.30
C ASP A 307 7.12 6.83 -16.61
N ALA A 308 7.55 6.03 -15.63
CA ALA A 308 6.62 5.35 -14.73
C ALA A 308 6.39 6.23 -13.51
N VAL A 309 5.15 6.62 -13.24
CA VAL A 309 4.83 7.55 -12.13
C VAL A 309 3.77 6.96 -11.23
N ILE A 310 4.17 6.71 -9.98
CA ILE A 310 3.30 6.20 -8.93
C ILE A 310 3.12 7.31 -7.89
N VAL A 311 1.88 7.57 -7.51
CA VAL A 311 1.55 8.64 -6.55
C VAL A 311 0.82 8.05 -5.36
N LYS A 312 1.32 8.31 -4.14
CA LYS A 312 0.55 8.19 -2.90
C LYS A 312 0.17 9.57 -2.42
N MET A 313 -1.07 9.74 -1.97
CA MET A 313 -1.61 11.03 -1.53
C MET A 313 -2.45 10.87 -0.27
N ASP A 314 -2.05 11.57 0.79
CA ASP A 314 -2.68 11.62 2.10
C ASP A 314 -2.18 12.92 2.75
N ILE A 315 -2.88 14.02 2.44
CA ILE A 315 -2.44 15.41 2.63
C ILE A 315 -3.56 16.26 3.25
N GLU A 316 -4.35 15.61 4.11
CA GLU A 316 -5.22 16.24 5.09
C GLU A 316 -6.23 17.23 4.49
N GLY A 317 -6.87 16.85 3.39
CA GLY A 317 -7.93 17.61 2.71
C GLY A 317 -7.50 18.32 1.44
N SER A 318 -6.19 18.46 1.19
CA SER A 318 -5.67 19.09 -0.03
C SER A 318 -5.84 18.21 -1.28
N GLU A 319 -6.24 16.96 -1.12
CA GLU A 319 -6.49 16.01 -2.21
C GLU A 319 -7.58 16.54 -3.13
N TRP A 320 -8.67 17.07 -2.56
CA TRP A 320 -9.86 17.52 -3.28
C TRP A 320 -9.56 18.52 -4.40
N PRO A 321 -8.98 19.71 -4.13
CA PRO A 321 -8.72 20.67 -5.19
C PRO A 321 -7.65 20.19 -6.19
N ILE A 322 -6.67 19.40 -5.76
CA ILE A 322 -5.63 18.84 -6.65
C ILE A 322 -6.25 17.85 -7.64
N LEU A 323 -7.00 16.86 -7.14
CA LEU A 323 -7.56 15.78 -7.93
C LEU A 323 -8.65 16.28 -8.88
N ASN A 324 -9.46 17.26 -8.46
CA ASN A 324 -10.41 17.93 -9.35
C ASN A 324 -9.70 18.61 -10.54
N ARG A 325 -8.55 19.24 -10.31
CA ARG A 325 -7.75 19.81 -11.40
C ARG A 325 -7.10 18.74 -12.28
N TRP A 326 -6.64 17.63 -11.68
CA TRP A 326 -6.07 16.52 -12.44
C TRP A 326 -7.11 15.84 -13.34
N MET A 327 -8.36 15.70 -12.91
CA MET A 327 -9.44 15.19 -13.75
C MET A 327 -9.76 16.13 -14.92
N ALA A 328 -9.59 17.44 -14.73
CA ALA A 328 -9.74 18.43 -15.80
C ALA A 328 -8.54 18.51 -16.76
N ASP A 329 -7.37 17.97 -16.37
CA ASP A 329 -6.15 17.93 -17.17
C ASP A 329 -5.88 16.50 -17.65
N SER A 330 -6.35 16.16 -18.85
CA SER A 330 -6.24 14.80 -19.41
C SER A 330 -4.79 14.32 -19.57
N GLU A 331 -3.80 15.22 -19.59
CA GLU A 331 -2.38 14.86 -19.59
C GLU A 331 -1.97 14.19 -18.28
N MET A 332 -2.56 14.59 -17.14
CA MET A 332 -2.24 14.03 -15.83
C MET A 332 -2.57 12.54 -15.73
N ALA A 333 -3.67 12.09 -16.33
CA ALA A 333 -4.02 10.65 -16.39
C ALA A 333 -3.04 9.84 -17.26
N ALA A 334 -2.35 10.50 -18.20
CA ALA A 334 -1.30 9.87 -19.01
C ALA A 334 0.06 9.87 -18.29
N ILE A 335 0.34 10.89 -17.47
CA ILE A 335 1.57 11.01 -16.67
C ILE A 335 1.52 10.05 -15.47
N VAL A 336 0.42 10.04 -14.71
CA VAL A 336 0.26 9.23 -13.49
C VAL A 336 -0.25 7.85 -13.87
N ASP A 337 0.61 6.85 -13.74
CA ASP A 337 0.22 5.47 -14.03
C ASP A 337 -0.72 4.90 -12.98
N GLU A 338 -0.42 5.14 -11.70
CA GLU A 338 -1.18 4.59 -10.58
C GLU A 338 -1.22 5.58 -9.41
N LEU A 339 -2.41 5.72 -8.84
CA LEU A 339 -2.71 6.67 -7.78
C LEU A 339 -3.26 5.92 -6.57
N PHE A 340 -2.69 6.17 -5.40
CA PHE A 340 -3.19 5.73 -4.11
C PHE A 340 -3.59 6.97 -3.32
N VAL A 341 -4.86 7.10 -2.93
CA VAL A 341 -5.34 8.32 -2.26
C VAL A 341 -6.17 8.02 -1.02
N GLU A 342 -5.81 8.65 0.09
CA GLU A 342 -6.62 8.72 1.31
C GLU A 342 -7.45 10.00 1.22
N VAL A 343 -8.74 9.84 0.92
CA VAL A 343 -9.63 10.97 0.77
C VAL A 343 -10.23 11.28 2.14
N HIS A 344 -9.91 12.45 2.67
CA HIS A 344 -10.38 12.89 3.98
C HIS A 344 -11.85 13.36 3.94
N TYR A 345 -12.70 12.81 4.82
CA TYR A 345 -14.14 13.12 4.94
C TYR A 345 -14.69 13.00 6.38
N ASP A 346 -15.85 13.59 6.67
CA ASP A 346 -16.58 13.41 7.94
C ASP A 346 -17.51 12.19 7.88
N HIS A 347 -17.24 11.24 8.77
CA HIS A 347 -18.11 10.08 9.04
C HIS A 347 -18.06 9.74 10.53
N PRO A 348 -19.18 9.31 11.17
CA PRO A 348 -19.22 8.99 12.60
C PRO A 348 -18.11 8.03 13.07
N SER A 349 -17.78 7.00 12.28
CA SER A 349 -16.70 6.04 12.62
C SER A 349 -15.30 6.67 12.63
N MET A 350 -15.09 7.79 11.93
CA MET A 350 -13.79 8.45 11.82
C MET A 350 -13.61 9.57 12.86
N ARG A 351 -14.63 9.88 13.66
CA ARG A 351 -14.56 10.98 14.65
C ARG A 351 -13.54 10.73 15.75
N GLY A 352 -13.26 9.47 16.07
CA GLY A 352 -12.18 9.08 17.00
C GLY A 352 -10.78 9.47 16.50
N TYR A 353 -10.63 9.74 15.20
CA TYR A 353 -9.40 10.16 14.54
C TYR A 353 -9.39 11.66 14.20
N HIS A 354 -10.31 12.45 14.78
CA HIS A 354 -10.47 13.90 14.54
C HIS A 354 -10.93 14.30 13.14
N TRP A 355 -11.46 13.36 12.34
CA TRP A 355 -11.91 13.63 10.98
C TRP A 355 -13.24 14.39 10.87
N ALA A 356 -13.91 14.66 12.00
CA ALA A 356 -15.08 15.55 12.03
C ALA A 356 -14.79 16.94 11.44
N ARG A 357 -13.51 17.36 11.42
CA ARG A 357 -13.06 18.63 10.84
C ARG A 357 -13.28 18.74 9.33
N PHE A 358 -13.45 17.62 8.64
CA PHE A 358 -13.65 17.58 7.18
C PHE A 358 -15.12 17.74 6.77
N SER A 359 -16.03 17.99 7.72
CA SER A 359 -17.40 18.40 7.42
C SER A 359 -17.40 19.67 6.55
N PRO A 360 -18.22 19.76 5.48
CA PRO A 360 -19.37 18.90 5.18
C PRO A 360 -19.08 17.68 4.29
N THR A 361 -17.83 17.43 3.88
CA THR A 361 -17.47 16.32 2.98
C THR A 361 -17.88 14.97 3.59
N LYS A 362 -18.55 14.12 2.81
CA LYS A 362 -19.06 12.82 3.25
C LYS A 362 -18.33 11.66 2.59
N ARG A 363 -18.44 10.48 3.19
CA ARG A 363 -17.86 9.23 2.70
C ARG A 363 -18.32 8.92 1.27
N GLU A 364 -19.58 9.19 0.98
CA GLU A 364 -20.18 8.97 -0.34
C GLU A 364 -19.55 9.90 -1.38
N SER A 365 -19.22 11.14 -0.99
CA SER A 365 -18.47 12.07 -1.85
C SER A 365 -17.06 11.54 -2.11
N ALA A 366 -16.37 11.01 -1.10
CA ALA A 366 -15.03 10.46 -1.25
C ALA A 366 -15.01 9.23 -2.18
N LEU A 367 -16.01 8.36 -2.05
CA LEU A 367 -16.20 7.22 -2.95
C LEU A 367 -16.48 7.69 -4.39
N ALA A 368 -17.34 8.70 -4.55
CA ALA A 368 -17.62 9.31 -5.85
C ALA A 368 -16.36 9.90 -6.48
N LEU A 369 -15.51 10.60 -5.72
CA LEU A 369 -14.23 11.12 -6.22
C LEU A 369 -13.33 10.02 -6.78
N LEU A 370 -13.18 8.89 -6.06
CA LEU A 370 -12.41 7.74 -6.54
C LEU A 370 -12.99 7.14 -7.83
N ALA A 371 -14.32 7.07 -7.94
CA ALA A 371 -14.97 6.59 -9.15
C ALA A 371 -14.84 7.58 -10.32
N GLU A 372 -14.92 8.89 -10.07
CA GLU A 372 -14.67 9.93 -11.06
C GLU A 372 -13.23 9.90 -11.58
N LEU A 373 -12.24 9.68 -10.69
CA LEU A 373 -10.85 9.50 -11.11
C LEU A 373 -10.70 8.34 -12.09
N ARG A 374 -11.33 7.20 -11.79
CA ARG A 374 -11.32 6.01 -12.67
C ARG A 374 -12.00 6.28 -14.01
N LEU A 375 -13.12 7.01 -14.00
CA LEU A 375 -13.81 7.47 -15.20
C LEU A 375 -12.92 8.38 -16.07
N HIS A 376 -12.09 9.21 -15.45
CA HIS A 376 -11.11 10.06 -16.14
C HIS A 376 -9.79 9.34 -16.46
N GLY A 377 -9.73 8.02 -16.28
CA GLY A 377 -8.60 7.17 -16.70
C GLY A 377 -7.48 7.00 -15.67
N PHE A 378 -7.62 7.51 -14.45
CA PHE A 378 -6.66 7.24 -13.38
C PHE A 378 -6.84 5.83 -12.83
N PHE A 379 -5.76 5.05 -12.79
CA PHE A 379 -5.73 3.76 -12.10
C PHE A 379 -5.63 4.02 -10.59
N ALA A 380 -6.77 4.36 -9.99
CA ALA A 380 -6.85 4.91 -8.64
C ALA A 380 -7.34 3.88 -7.61
N HIS A 381 -6.63 3.81 -6.49
CA HIS A 381 -6.91 2.98 -5.32
C HIS A 381 -7.17 3.86 -4.10
N ALA A 382 -8.03 3.38 -3.20
CA ALA A 382 -8.09 3.94 -1.86
C ALA A 382 -6.77 3.64 -1.13
N TRP A 383 -6.14 4.67 -0.56
CA TRP A 383 -5.16 4.52 0.50
C TRP A 383 -5.94 4.50 1.83
N PRO A 384 -5.71 3.48 2.67
CA PRO A 384 -6.48 3.21 3.89
C PRO A 384 -6.17 4.12 5.09
#